data_AF-A0ABD5ZIC0-F1
#
_entry.id   AF-A0ABD5ZIC0-F1
#
_cell.length_a   1.000
_cell.length_b   1.000
_cell.length_c   1.000
_cell.angle_alpha   90.00
_cell.angle_beta   90.00
_cell.angle_gamma   90.00
#
_symmetry.space_group_name_H-M   'P 1'
#
loop_
_entity.id
_entity.type
_entity.pdbx_description
1 polymer ?
#
loop_
_entity_poly.entity_id
_entity_poly.type
_entity_poly.pdbx_seq_one_letter_code
_entity_poly.pdbx_strand_id
1 'polypeptide(L)' 'MVMSPFSPPSLFEHTFDHAVVYGDAEKEVVLHEGSVRILGNGWVEVSDGRVFSPNAVHHIDGER' A
#
# COMPACT_ATOMS: atom_id res chain seq x y z
N MET A 1 18.47 19.03 -3.37
CA MET A 1 17.27 18.19 -3.56
C MET A 1 16.87 18.28 -5.02
N VAL A 2 17.03 17.20 -5.79
CA VAL A 2 16.57 17.15 -7.18
C VAL A 2 15.09 16.79 -7.15
N MET A 3 14.23 17.66 -7.69
CA MET A 3 12.81 17.34 -7.85
C MET A 3 12.64 16.59 -9.18
N SER A 4 12.25 15.32 -9.11
CA SER A 4 11.90 14.53 -10.28
C SER A 4 10.69 15.17 -11.00
N PRO A 5 10.75 15.44 -12.31
CA PRO A 5 9.72 16.21 -13.04
C PRO A 5 8.40 15.45 -13.29
N PHE A 6 8.19 14.30 -12.64
CA PHE A 6 7.04 13.40 -12.87
C PHE A 6 6.15 13.19 -11.66
N SER A 7 6.32 13.94 -10.56
CA SER A 7 5.34 13.88 -9.46
C SER A 7 4.33 15.03 -9.62
N PRO A 8 3.13 14.80 -10.19
CA PRO A 8 1.99 15.67 -9.89
C PRO A 8 1.80 15.71 -8.35
N PRO A 9 1.11 16.73 -7.79
CA PRO A 9 0.81 16.76 -6.36
C PRO A 9 0.20 15.43 -5.96
N SER A 10 0.87 14.67 -5.09
CA SER A 10 0.44 13.32 -4.74
C SER A 10 -0.96 13.40 -4.11
N LEU A 11 -1.92 12.84 -4.83
CA LEU A 11 -3.27 12.57 -4.35
C LEU A 11 -3.15 11.60 -3.16
N PHE A 12 -3.14 12.12 -1.94
CA PHE A 12 -3.27 11.39 -0.66
C PHE A 12 -2.44 10.10 -0.51
N GLU A 13 -1.29 10.21 0.18
CA GLU A 13 -0.56 9.06 0.73
C GLU A 13 -1.10 8.72 2.12
N HIS A 14 -1.27 7.44 2.43
CA HIS A 14 -1.73 6.97 3.74
C HIS A 14 -0.79 5.90 4.29
N THR A 15 -0.49 5.95 5.59
CA THR A 15 0.37 4.97 6.25
C THR A 15 -0.39 4.38 7.41
N PHE A 16 -0.32 3.05 7.55
CA PHE A 16 -0.80 2.32 8.71
C PHE A 16 0.40 1.70 9.41
N ASP A 17 0.48 1.88 10.74
CA ASP A 17 1.52 1.24 11.55
C ASP A 17 1.33 -0.29 11.59
N HIS A 18 0.07 -0.73 11.57
CA HIS A 18 -0.30 -2.13 11.50
C HIS A 18 -1.51 -2.34 10.57
N ALA A 19 -1.32 -3.13 9.52
CA ALA A 19 -2.37 -3.52 8.59
C ALA A 19 -2.15 -4.92 8.01
N VAL A 20 -3.24 -5.56 7.60
CA VAL A 20 -3.25 -6.82 6.85
C VAL A 20 -3.68 -6.54 5.41
N VAL A 21 -2.88 -6.98 4.45
CA VAL A 21 -3.11 -6.83 3.01
C VAL A 21 -3.58 -8.17 2.45
N TYR A 22 -4.74 -8.18 1.82
CA TYR A 22 -5.34 -9.39 1.24
C TYR A 22 -5.34 -9.36 -0.29
N GLY A 23 -5.10 -10.52 -0.89
CA GLY A 23 -5.06 -10.72 -2.35
C GLY A 23 -6.40 -11.11 -2.96
N ASP A 24 -7.39 -11.42 -2.14
CA ASP A 24 -8.73 -11.82 -2.54
C ASP A 24 -9.82 -11.14 -1.69
N ALA A 25 -11.06 -11.24 -2.14
CA ALA A 25 -12.20 -10.62 -1.50
C ALA A 25 -12.67 -11.31 -0.21
N GLU A 26 -12.42 -12.62 -0.10
CA GLU A 26 -12.84 -13.49 1.00
C GLU A 26 -11.88 -13.40 2.20
N LYS A 27 -10.74 -12.70 2.03
CA LYS A 27 -9.67 -12.51 3.02
C LYS A 27 -8.94 -13.81 3.36
N GLU A 28 -8.84 -14.74 2.41
CA GLU A 28 -8.18 -16.04 2.62
C GLU A 28 -6.68 -16.02 2.27
N VAL A 29 -6.26 -15.12 1.39
CA VAL A 29 -4.90 -14.94 0.90
C VAL A 29 -4.29 -13.69 1.50
N VAL A 30 -3.50 -13.86 2.55
CA VAL A 30 -2.71 -12.77 3.15
C VAL A 30 -1.43 -12.55 2.33
N LEU A 31 -1.28 -11.35 1.79
CA LEU A 31 -0.09 -10.91 1.07
C LEU A 31 0.98 -10.33 2.00
N HIS A 32 0.53 -9.61 3.04
CA HIS A 32 1.40 -8.99 4.04
C HIS A 32 0.64 -8.66 5.32
N GLU A 33 1.34 -8.69 6.45
CA GLU A 33 0.87 -8.18 7.74
C GLU A 33 1.95 -7.31 8.37
N GLY A 34 1.57 -6.14 8.86
CA GLY A 34 2.47 -5.16 9.48
C GLY A 34 2.31 -3.77 8.88
N SER A 35 3.36 -2.93 8.96
CA SER A 35 3.28 -1.55 8.48
C SER A 35 3.17 -1.50 6.96
N VAL A 36 2.30 -0.61 6.46
CA VAL A 36 2.07 -0.42 5.03
C VAL A 36 1.92 1.05 4.68
N ARG A 37 2.36 1.42 3.48
CA ARG A 37 2.20 2.74 2.90
C ARG A 37 1.46 2.64 1.57
N ILE A 38 0.29 3.27 1.51
CA ILE A 38 -0.50 3.41 0.29
C ILE A 38 -0.04 4.68 -0.41
N LEU A 39 0.51 4.51 -1.60
CA LEU A 39 0.99 5.59 -2.44
C LEU A 39 -0.19 6.24 -3.18
N GLY A 40 -0.06 7.51 -3.56
CA GLY A 40 -1.15 8.26 -4.22
C GLY A 40 -1.56 7.76 -5.61
N ASN A 41 -0.84 6.76 -6.14
CA ASN A 41 -1.16 6.04 -7.37
C ASN A 41 -1.81 4.66 -7.11
N GLY A 42 -2.15 4.35 -5.85
CA GLY A 42 -2.81 3.12 -5.40
C GLY A 42 -1.86 1.94 -5.15
N TRP A 43 -0.55 2.09 -5.35
CA TRP A 43 0.42 1.04 -5.03
C TRP A 43 0.60 0.92 -3.52
N VAL A 44 0.89 -0.30 -3.05
CA VAL A 44 1.07 -0.58 -1.63
C VAL A 44 2.49 -1.01 -1.37
N GLU A 45 3.25 -0.17 -0.66
CA GLU A 45 4.58 -0.48 -0.19
C GLU A 45 4.50 -1.07 1.22
N VAL A 46 5.27 -2.14 1.48
CA VAL A 46 5.32 -2.80 2.79
C VAL A 46 6.72 -2.75 3.38
N SER A 47 6.84 -2.96 4.69
CA SER A 47 8.08 -2.74 5.46
C SER A 47 9.32 -3.48 4.93
N ASP A 48 9.14 -4.59 4.22
CA ASP A 48 10.22 -5.39 3.60
C ASP A 48 10.74 -4.79 2.28
N GLY A 49 10.23 -3.63 1.85
CA GLY A 49 10.59 -2.97 0.60
C GLY A 49 9.93 -3.57 -0.64
N ARG A 50 8.99 -4.51 -0.47
CA ARG A 50 8.14 -5.01 -1.57
C ARG A 50 7.06 -3.99 -1.89
N VAL A 51 6.63 -3.98 -3.15
CA VAL A 51 5.53 -3.14 -3.60
C VAL A 51 4.50 -4.01 -4.31
N PHE A 52 3.27 -4.00 -3.81
CA PHE A 52 2.14 -4.67 -4.44
C PHE A 52 1.46 -3.73 -5.44
N SER A 53 1.13 -4.30 -6.59
CA SER A 53 0.34 -3.59 -7.59
C SER A 53 -1.09 -3.39 -7.09
N PRO A 54 -1.78 -2.32 -7.49
CA PRO A 54 -3.17 -2.07 -7.08
C PRO A 54 -4.13 -3.21 -7.47
N ASN A 55 -3.81 -3.98 -8.53
CA ASN A 55 -4.63 -5.11 -8.96
C ASN A 55 -4.34 -6.40 -8.18
N ALA A 56 -3.21 -6.49 -7.48
CA ALA A 56 -2.89 -7.63 -6.62
C ALA A 56 -3.54 -7.51 -5.24
N VAL A 57 -3.86 -6.29 -4.81
CA VAL A 57 -4.45 -6.02 -3.49
C VAL A 57 -5.96 -5.84 -3.64
N HIS A 58 -6.72 -6.67 -2.95
CA HIS A 58 -8.17 -6.57 -2.94
C HIS A 58 -8.70 -5.85 -1.71
N HIS A 59 -8.03 -6.01 -0.56
CA HIS A 59 -8.45 -5.40 0.70
C HIS A 59 -7.27 -5.08 1.61
N ILE A 60 -7.39 -3.99 2.36
CA ILE A 60 -6.44 -3.61 3.41
C ILE A 60 -7.25 -3.30 4.67
N ASP A 61 -7.03 -4.09 5.72
CA ASP A 61 -7.53 -3.80 7.07
C ASP A 61 -6.39 -3.17 7.86
N GLY A 62 -6.52 -1.90 8.26
CA GLY A 62 -5.50 -1.21 9.05
C GLY A 62 -6.07 -0.52 10.27
N GLU A 63 -5.33 -0.56 11.37
CA GLU A 63 -5.51 0.36 12.49
C GLU A 63 -4.68 1.62 12.25
N ARG A 64 -5.30 2.78 12.48
CA ARG A 64 -4.72 4.09 12.17
C ARG A 64 -3.91 4.64 13.33
#